data_AF-A0A970J750-F1
#
_entry.id   AF-A0A970J750-F1
#
_cell.length_a   1.000
_cell.length_b   1.000
_cell.length_c   1.000
_cell.angle_alpha   90.00
_cell.angle_beta   90.00
_cell.angle_gamma   90.00
#
_symmetry.space_group_name_H-M   'P 1'
#
loop_
_entity.id
_entity.type
_entity.pdbx_description
1 polymer ?
#
loop_
_entity_poly.entity_id
_entity_poly.type
_entity_poly.pdbx_seq_one_letter_code
_entity_poly.pdbx_strand_id
1 'polypeptide(L)'
;MTRRLGSILLALLVAAVPAAAWGAEVWSEPVQTKAWSEPEYTEPWSEPEEVEPWTEGEYTDRWEVELYGEEAGGIDPFLLDYENLVGVWRIWLPSIPLGGGQVQQGEDQGMVVVRSDGHYVLFHRAWSAEPVAGTWRLSYPREINDEVVQAIVLENGPGGTHWAVAPEPGGKVRLLWAMQWDDGSALWIFDSELYRE
;
A
#
# COMPACT_ATOMS: atom_id res chain seq x y z
N MET A 1 -32.21 63.73 28.11
CA MET A 1 -33.67 63.78 27.93
C MET A 1 -34.00 63.02 26.66
N THR A 2 -34.53 61.80 26.81
CA THR A 2 -35.87 61.36 26.31
C THR A 2 -35.97 61.24 24.79
N ARG A 3 -36.50 60.20 24.14
CA ARG A 3 -37.16 58.91 24.44
C ARG A 3 -37.35 58.32 23.00
N ARG A 4 -36.95 57.08 22.70
CA ARG A 4 -37.81 55.88 22.55
C ARG A 4 -39.18 56.11 21.87
N LEU A 5 -39.60 55.06 21.14
CA LEU A 5 -40.92 54.74 20.56
C LEU A 5 -40.94 54.94 19.02
N GLY A 6 -41.29 53.96 18.18
CA GLY A 6 -41.82 52.63 18.43
C GLY A 6 -42.22 52.01 17.09
N SER A 7 -41.88 50.74 16.93
CA SER A 7 -42.39 49.84 15.90
C SER A 7 -43.94 49.74 15.93
N ILE A 8 -44.55 49.33 14.81
CA ILE A 8 -45.41 48.13 14.65
C ILE A 8 -46.40 48.30 13.47
N LEU A 9 -46.72 47.15 12.84
CA LEU A 9 -47.55 46.82 11.66
C LEU A 9 -46.76 46.85 10.34
N LEU A 10 -46.14 45.77 9.85
CA LEU A 10 -46.50 44.34 9.81
C LEU A 10 -47.89 44.06 9.22
N ALA A 11 -47.95 43.76 7.91
CA ALA A 11 -48.74 42.66 7.37
C ALA A 11 -48.40 42.37 5.90
N LEU A 12 -47.98 41.12 5.65
CA LEU A 12 -48.29 40.29 4.47
C LEU A 12 -47.69 40.67 3.11
N LEU A 13 -46.56 40.03 2.75
CA LEU A 13 -46.62 38.99 1.73
C LEU A 13 -45.44 38.01 1.87
N VAL A 14 -45.77 36.83 2.40
CA VAL A 14 -44.96 35.61 2.33
C VAL A 14 -45.06 35.12 0.89
N ALA A 15 -43.93 35.12 0.16
CA ALA A 15 -43.75 34.27 -1.01
C ALA A 15 -42.43 33.53 -0.81
N ALA A 16 -42.58 32.21 -0.77
CA ALA A 16 -41.62 31.24 -0.32
C ALA A 16 -40.73 30.77 -1.49
N VAL A 17 -39.44 30.55 -1.19
CA VAL A 17 -38.61 29.40 -1.65
C VAL A 17 -38.08 29.45 -3.10
N PRO A 18 -36.95 28.78 -3.48
CA PRO A 18 -35.92 28.06 -2.71
C PRO A 18 -34.48 28.57 -2.90
N ALA A 19 -33.62 28.23 -1.93
CA ALA A 19 -32.18 28.13 -2.10
C ALA A 19 -31.84 27.02 -3.10
N ALA A 20 -31.09 27.35 -4.16
CA ALA A 20 -30.53 26.36 -5.06
C ALA A 20 -29.41 25.60 -4.33
N ALA A 21 -29.76 24.44 -3.77
CA ALA A 21 -28.80 23.39 -3.49
C ALA A 21 -28.27 22.89 -4.83
N TRP A 22 -26.98 23.08 -5.08
CA TRP A 22 -26.33 22.52 -6.26
C TRP A 22 -26.27 21.01 -6.07
N GLY A 23 -26.81 20.30 -7.05
CA GLY A 23 -27.14 18.89 -6.98
C GLY A 23 -25.91 18.03 -6.70
N ALA A 24 -26.05 17.18 -5.68
CA ALA A 24 -25.36 15.91 -5.67
C ALA A 24 -25.70 15.19 -6.98
N GLU A 25 -24.65 14.79 -7.71
CA GLU A 25 -24.78 13.94 -8.88
C GLU A 25 -25.66 12.73 -8.53
N VAL A 26 -26.55 12.43 -9.47
CA VAL A 26 -27.58 11.39 -9.38
C VAL A 26 -26.88 10.03 -9.27
N TRP A 27 -26.61 9.60 -8.04
CA TRP A 27 -26.38 8.20 -7.74
C TRP A 27 -27.70 7.47 -7.95
N SER A 28 -27.67 6.43 -8.77
CA SER A 28 -28.80 5.58 -9.13
C SER A 28 -29.60 5.18 -7.90
N GLU A 29 -30.94 5.14 -8.04
CA GLU A 29 -31.82 4.63 -6.99
C GLU A 29 -31.36 3.23 -6.54
N PRO A 30 -31.34 2.92 -5.23
CA PRO A 30 -31.00 1.59 -4.77
C PRO A 30 -32.00 0.60 -5.35
N VAL A 31 -31.51 -0.29 -6.23
CA VAL A 31 -32.32 -1.41 -6.73
C VAL A 31 -32.64 -2.29 -5.54
N GLN A 32 -33.92 -2.33 -5.15
CA GLN A 32 -34.44 -3.28 -4.17
C GLN A 32 -34.15 -4.70 -4.68
N THR A 33 -33.13 -5.34 -4.12
CA THR A 33 -32.89 -6.76 -4.35
C THR A 33 -34.03 -7.54 -3.70
N LYS A 34 -34.44 -8.64 -4.34
CA LYS A 34 -35.46 -9.53 -3.76
C LYS A 34 -34.98 -9.98 -2.37
N ALA A 35 -35.88 -10.01 -1.40
CA ALA A 35 -35.59 -10.57 -0.09
C ALA A 35 -35.05 -12.00 -0.26
N TRP A 36 -33.96 -12.31 0.45
CA TRP A 36 -33.38 -13.65 0.48
C TRP A 36 -34.45 -14.65 0.93
N SER A 37 -34.77 -15.61 0.06
CA SER A 37 -35.49 -16.81 0.46
C SER A 37 -34.48 -17.83 0.97
N GLU A 38 -34.74 -18.37 2.16
CA GLU A 38 -34.01 -19.47 2.75
C GLU A 38 -33.98 -20.66 1.76
N PRO A 39 -32.83 -21.31 1.52
CA PRO A 39 -32.81 -22.48 0.66
C PRO A 39 -33.65 -23.59 1.31
N GLU A 40 -34.65 -24.11 0.58
CA GLU A 40 -35.30 -25.36 0.95
C GLU A 40 -34.25 -26.47 0.86
N TYR A 41 -33.77 -26.89 2.04
CA TYR A 41 -32.78 -27.94 2.18
C TYR A 41 -33.44 -29.30 1.88
N THR A 42 -33.21 -29.81 0.68
CA THR A 42 -33.45 -31.23 0.36
C THR A 42 -32.14 -31.83 -0.08
N GLU A 43 -31.38 -32.39 0.87
CA GLU A 43 -30.68 -33.69 0.81
C GLU A 43 -30.16 -34.01 2.22
N PRO A 44 -30.46 -35.17 2.84
CA PRO A 44 -29.86 -35.51 4.12
C PRO A 44 -28.36 -35.72 3.96
N TRP A 45 -27.56 -35.01 4.75
CA TRP A 45 -26.11 -35.25 4.90
C TRP A 45 -25.84 -36.74 5.10
N SER A 46 -25.09 -37.34 4.16
CA SER A 46 -24.42 -38.62 4.37
C SER A 46 -23.16 -38.36 5.20
N GLU A 47 -23.08 -38.99 6.36
CA GLU A 47 -21.91 -39.00 7.23
C GLU A 47 -20.72 -39.59 6.43
N PRO A 48 -19.58 -38.89 6.29
CA PRO A 48 -18.43 -39.48 5.63
C PRO A 48 -17.87 -40.60 6.50
N GLU A 49 -17.68 -41.79 5.93
CA GLU A 49 -16.91 -42.86 6.57
C GLU A 49 -15.49 -42.34 6.88
N GLU A 50 -15.08 -42.40 8.14
CA GLU A 50 -13.70 -42.14 8.53
C GLU A 50 -12.80 -43.21 7.92
N VAL A 51 -12.05 -42.84 6.88
CA VAL A 51 -10.92 -43.62 6.39
C VAL A 51 -9.67 -43.00 7.00
N GLU A 52 -9.07 -43.65 8.00
CA GLU A 52 -7.80 -43.22 8.59
C GLU A 52 -6.69 -43.20 7.51
N PRO A 53 -6.05 -42.06 7.21
CA PRO A 53 -4.97 -42.04 6.25
C PRO A 53 -3.63 -41.86 6.98
N TRP A 54 -3.27 -42.79 7.87
CA TRP A 54 -1.88 -42.89 8.35
C TRP A 54 -1.47 -44.35 8.47
N THR A 55 -1.36 -45.01 7.33
CA THR A 55 -0.43 -46.12 7.21
C THR A 55 0.97 -45.53 7.30
N GLU A 56 1.70 -45.89 8.36
CA GLU A 56 3.12 -45.62 8.53
C GLU A 56 3.87 -46.17 7.31
N GLY A 57 4.16 -45.28 6.36
CA GLY A 57 4.98 -45.61 5.22
C GLY A 57 6.40 -45.81 5.71
N GLU A 58 6.86 -47.07 5.72
CA GLU A 58 8.29 -47.38 5.74
C GLU A 58 8.96 -46.61 4.61
N TYR A 59 9.61 -45.50 4.96
CA TYR A 59 10.50 -44.78 4.04
C TYR A 59 11.70 -45.69 3.81
N THR A 60 11.62 -46.46 2.73
CA THR A 60 12.80 -47.10 2.17
C THR A 60 13.77 -46.01 1.74
N ASP A 61 14.94 -46.02 2.39
CA ASP A 61 16.13 -45.20 2.12
C ASP A 61 16.50 -45.23 0.62
N ARG A 62 15.91 -44.32 -0.15
CA ARG A 62 16.23 -44.22 -1.58
C ARG A 62 16.26 -42.80 -2.11
N TRP A 63 16.62 -41.84 -1.26
CA TRP A 63 17.26 -40.59 -1.67
C TRP A 63 18.12 -40.07 -0.50
N GLU A 64 19.20 -40.80 -0.16
CA GLU A 64 20.35 -40.13 0.45
C GLU A 64 20.94 -39.19 -0.61
N VAL A 65 20.38 -37.99 -0.69
CA VAL A 65 21.12 -36.86 -1.22
C VAL A 65 22.12 -36.52 -0.13
N GLU A 66 23.39 -36.85 -0.33
CA GLU A 66 24.48 -36.28 0.45
C GLU A 66 24.42 -34.76 0.28
N LEU A 67 23.75 -34.09 1.23
CA LEU A 67 23.80 -32.65 1.39
C LEU A 67 25.20 -32.32 1.91
N TYR A 68 26.13 -32.18 0.97
CA TYR A 68 27.42 -31.58 1.21
C TYR A 68 27.21 -30.12 1.64
N GLY A 69 27.07 -29.90 2.95
CA GLY A 69 27.27 -28.61 3.62
C GLY A 69 26.45 -27.43 3.11
N GLU A 70 25.20 -27.33 3.53
CA GLU A 70 24.56 -26.01 3.68
C GLU A 70 24.24 -25.81 5.16
N GLU A 71 25.04 -24.97 5.82
CA GLU A 71 24.55 -24.24 6.98
C GLU A 71 23.19 -23.64 6.59
N ALA A 72 22.18 -23.72 7.46
CA ALA A 72 20.96 -22.94 7.29
C ALA A 72 21.37 -21.47 7.09
N GLY A 73 21.35 -21.01 5.84
CA GLY A 73 21.94 -19.72 5.47
C GLY A 73 21.33 -18.61 6.32
N GLY A 74 22.17 -17.93 7.09
CA GLY A 74 21.73 -16.77 7.88
C GLY A 74 21.12 -15.71 6.97
N ILE A 75 20.17 -14.94 7.53
CA ILE A 75 19.64 -13.75 6.84
C ILE A 75 20.80 -12.78 6.64
N ASP A 76 20.95 -12.26 5.42
CA ASP A 76 21.95 -11.23 5.13
C ASP A 76 21.70 -10.01 6.04
N PRO A 77 22.67 -9.62 6.88
CA PRO A 77 22.53 -8.47 7.79
C PRO A 77 22.15 -7.17 7.09
N PHE A 78 22.53 -6.98 5.82
CA PHE A 78 22.15 -5.80 5.03
C PHE A 78 20.63 -5.62 4.95
N LEU A 79 19.88 -6.72 4.90
CA LEU A 79 18.42 -6.69 4.82
C LEU A 79 17.77 -6.14 6.09
N LEU A 80 18.48 -6.16 7.21
CA LEU A 80 17.97 -5.75 8.52
C LEU A 80 18.61 -4.45 9.04
N ASP A 81 19.61 -3.92 8.34
CA ASP A 81 20.34 -2.72 8.72
C ASP A 81 19.72 -1.45 8.10
N TYR A 82 18.70 -0.92 8.77
CA TYR A 82 18.01 0.29 8.32
C TYR A 82 18.91 1.54 8.30
N GLU A 83 20.00 1.57 9.07
CA GLU A 83 20.88 2.74 9.13
C GLU A 83 21.53 2.99 7.77
N ASN A 84 21.80 1.94 7.01
CA ASN A 84 22.29 2.04 5.63
C ASN A 84 21.27 2.70 4.69
N LEU A 85 19.99 2.71 5.03
CA LEU A 85 18.93 3.33 4.24
C LEU A 85 18.80 4.84 4.50
N VAL A 86 19.38 5.36 5.58
CA VAL A 86 19.42 6.80 5.89
C VAL A 86 20.42 7.51 4.99
N GLY A 87 20.02 8.63 4.38
CA GLY A 87 20.86 9.42 3.48
C GLY A 87 20.10 9.92 2.26
N VAL A 88 20.85 10.34 1.24
CA VAL A 88 20.31 10.80 -0.03
C VAL A 88 20.32 9.64 -1.02
N TRP A 89 19.20 9.38 -1.68
CA TRP A 89 19.06 8.38 -2.73
C TRP A 89 18.57 9.04 -4.01
N ARG A 90 19.12 8.64 -5.15
CA ARG A 90 18.60 8.98 -6.47
C ARG A 90 17.60 7.93 -6.92
N ILE A 91 16.56 8.37 -7.63
CA ILE A 91 15.49 7.50 -8.12
C ILE A 91 15.78 7.17 -9.58
N TRP A 92 16.01 5.88 -9.86
CA TRP A 92 16.27 5.38 -11.20
C TRP A 92 15.12 4.50 -11.70
N LEU A 93 14.50 4.92 -12.80
CA LEU A 93 13.55 4.08 -13.52
C LEU A 93 14.32 3.18 -14.49
N PRO A 94 14.25 1.83 -14.36
CA PRO A 94 14.98 0.94 -15.25
C PRO A 94 14.46 1.00 -16.69
N SER A 95 15.33 0.65 -17.64
CA SER A 95 14.96 0.57 -19.06
C SER A 95 13.84 -0.44 -19.30
N ILE A 96 12.89 -0.07 -20.16
CA ILE A 96 11.73 -0.92 -20.48
C ILE A 96 11.88 -1.45 -21.92
N PRO A 97 11.90 -2.77 -22.14
CA PRO A 97 11.84 -3.33 -23.49
C PRO A 97 10.45 -3.11 -24.08
N LEU A 98 10.38 -2.48 -25.26
CA LEU A 98 9.12 -2.20 -25.96
C LEU A 98 8.76 -3.26 -27.01
N GLY A 99 9.64 -4.24 -27.22
CA GLY A 99 9.53 -5.25 -28.28
C GLY A 99 10.21 -4.81 -29.59
N GLY A 100 10.41 -5.76 -30.51
CA GLY A 100 11.01 -5.47 -31.83
C GLY A 100 12.44 -4.92 -31.79
N GLY A 101 13.19 -5.18 -30.72
CA GLY A 101 14.53 -4.61 -30.49
C GLY A 101 14.54 -3.16 -30.01
N GLN A 102 13.37 -2.58 -29.72
CA GLN A 102 13.26 -1.23 -29.16
C GLN A 102 13.27 -1.27 -27.63
N VAL A 103 13.92 -0.28 -27.03
CA VAL A 103 14.05 -0.12 -25.58
C VAL A 103 13.82 1.36 -25.25
N GLN A 104 12.92 1.62 -24.30
CA GLN A 104 12.89 2.89 -23.60
C GLN A 104 14.06 2.91 -22.61
N GLN A 105 14.95 3.87 -22.75
CA GLN A 105 16.09 4.01 -21.85
C GLN A 105 15.64 4.42 -20.46
N GLY A 106 16.30 3.87 -19.44
CA GLY A 106 16.12 4.30 -18.06
C GLY A 106 16.47 5.76 -17.85
N GLU A 107 15.87 6.36 -16.83
CA GLU A 107 16.00 7.79 -16.55
C GLU A 107 15.97 8.08 -15.04
N ASP A 108 16.71 9.10 -14.63
CA ASP A 108 16.58 9.70 -13.31
C ASP A 108 15.23 10.40 -13.11
N GLN A 109 14.49 9.99 -12.09
CA GLN A 109 13.17 10.52 -11.76
C GLN A 109 13.13 11.44 -10.54
N GLY A 110 14.25 11.58 -9.82
CA GLY A 110 14.35 12.50 -8.69
C GLY A 110 15.20 11.97 -7.56
N MET A 111 14.79 12.24 -6.32
CA MET A 111 15.53 11.83 -5.12
C MET A 111 14.63 11.62 -3.90
N VAL A 112 15.10 10.77 -3.01
CA VAL A 112 14.59 10.61 -1.64
C VAL A 112 15.71 11.04 -0.68
N VAL A 113 15.41 11.92 0.27
CA VAL A 113 16.29 12.27 1.37
C VAL A 113 15.69 11.73 2.65
N VAL A 114 16.32 10.73 3.24
CA VAL A 114 15.94 10.15 4.53
C VAL A 114 16.91 10.67 5.59
N ARG A 115 16.39 11.35 6.61
CA ARG A 115 17.20 11.91 7.70
C ARG A 115 17.07 11.06 8.95
N SER A 116 18.14 10.96 9.73
CA SER A 116 18.15 10.22 11.00
C SER A 116 17.24 10.84 12.08
N ASP A 117 16.75 12.06 11.89
CA ASP A 117 15.85 12.77 12.81
C ASP A 117 14.36 12.38 12.65
N GLY A 118 14.06 11.35 11.85
CA GLY A 118 12.69 10.90 11.60
C GLY A 118 11.97 11.63 10.46
N HIS A 119 12.63 12.52 9.72
CA HIS A 119 12.03 13.26 8.61
C HIS A 119 12.54 12.81 7.24
N TYR A 120 11.72 13.00 6.21
CA TYR A 120 12.11 12.78 4.83
C TYR A 120 11.69 13.92 3.90
N VAL A 121 12.34 13.98 2.74
CA VAL A 121 11.89 14.75 1.58
C VAL A 121 11.94 13.84 0.36
N LEU A 122 10.84 13.74 -0.37
CA LEU A 122 10.72 12.97 -1.61
C LEU A 122 10.35 13.90 -2.76
N PHE A 123 11.24 13.98 -3.75
CA PHE A 123 10.96 14.60 -5.03
C PHE A 123 10.94 13.52 -6.11
N HIS A 124 9.76 13.27 -6.69
CA HIS A 124 9.57 12.28 -7.75
C HIS A 124 8.80 12.89 -8.92
N ARG A 125 9.47 13.10 -10.06
CA ARG A 125 8.94 13.86 -11.20
C ARG A 125 7.62 13.31 -11.76
N ALA A 126 7.48 11.99 -11.82
CA ALA A 126 6.25 11.34 -12.31
C ALA A 126 5.04 11.47 -11.37
N TRP A 127 5.27 11.59 -10.05
CA TRP A 127 4.21 11.48 -9.04
C TRP A 127 3.88 12.81 -8.36
N SER A 128 4.78 13.79 -8.39
CA SER A 128 4.55 15.13 -7.84
C SER A 128 5.40 16.19 -8.54
N ALA A 129 4.80 17.34 -8.81
CA ALA A 129 5.51 18.51 -9.33
C ALA A 129 6.40 19.17 -8.27
N GLU A 130 6.01 19.08 -7.00
CA GLU A 130 6.73 19.68 -5.86
C GLU A 130 7.29 18.59 -4.93
N PRO A 131 8.41 18.84 -4.23
CA PRO A 131 8.90 17.93 -3.20
C PRO A 131 7.88 17.76 -2.06
N VAL A 132 7.66 16.52 -1.63
CA VAL A 132 6.83 16.19 -0.47
C VAL A 132 7.73 15.94 0.73
N ALA A 133 7.39 16.50 1.88
CA ALA A 133 8.11 16.29 3.12
C ALA A 133 7.19 15.71 4.19
N GLY A 134 7.74 14.85 5.04
CA GLY A 134 6.97 14.20 6.09
C GLY A 134 7.85 13.49 7.11
N THR A 135 7.22 12.63 7.92
CA THR A 135 7.88 11.75 8.88
C THR A 135 8.04 10.35 8.30
N TRP A 136 9.01 9.60 8.81
CA TRP A 136 9.15 8.19 8.48
C TRP A 136 9.15 7.33 9.74
N ARG A 137 8.78 6.07 9.56
CA ARG A 137 8.85 5.02 10.58
C ARG A 137 9.56 3.79 10.02
N LEU A 138 9.99 2.91 10.91
CA LEU A 138 10.42 1.58 10.50
C LEU A 138 9.21 0.75 10.07
N SER A 139 9.40 -0.12 9.09
CA SER A 139 8.40 -1.12 8.72
C SER A 139 8.17 -2.11 9.86
N TYR A 140 6.94 -2.59 10.02
CA TYR A 140 6.66 -3.76 10.84
C TYR A 140 7.33 -5.01 10.23
N PRO A 141 7.59 -6.05 11.04
CA PRO A 141 8.06 -7.31 10.52
C PRO A 141 7.14 -7.80 9.40
N ARG A 142 7.73 -8.19 8.25
CA ARG A 142 7.00 -8.72 7.09
C ARG A 142 5.99 -7.75 6.44
N GLU A 143 6.03 -6.46 6.78
CA GLU A 143 5.13 -5.47 6.18
C GLU A 143 5.35 -5.32 4.66
N ILE A 144 6.60 -5.40 4.21
CA ILE A 144 6.96 -5.28 2.80
C ILE A 144 6.74 -6.63 2.12
N ASN A 145 5.51 -6.91 1.70
CA ASN A 145 5.14 -8.11 0.93
C ASN A 145 5.64 -9.44 1.54
N ASP A 146 5.54 -9.59 2.86
CA ASP A 146 6.04 -10.75 3.62
C ASP A 146 7.55 -10.98 3.59
N GLU A 147 8.33 -10.03 3.06
CA GLU A 147 9.78 -10.12 3.01
C GLU A 147 10.40 -9.93 4.39
N VAL A 148 11.48 -10.67 4.65
CA VAL A 148 12.28 -10.55 5.88
C VAL A 148 13.30 -9.44 5.70
N VAL A 149 12.80 -8.20 5.67
CA VAL A 149 13.59 -6.97 5.51
C VAL A 149 13.16 -5.91 6.52
N GLN A 150 14.06 -5.01 6.87
CA GLN A 150 13.75 -3.79 7.62
C GLN A 150 13.79 -2.61 6.65
N ALA A 151 12.62 -2.03 6.36
CA ALA A 151 12.48 -0.87 5.48
C ALA A 151 12.19 0.42 6.28
N ILE A 152 12.40 1.56 5.62
CA ILE A 152 11.95 2.87 6.08
C ILE A 152 10.69 3.25 5.32
N VAL A 153 9.58 3.37 6.04
CA VAL A 153 8.27 3.80 5.52
C VAL A 153 8.16 5.32 5.62
N LEU A 154 8.07 5.98 4.48
CA LEU A 154 7.82 7.41 4.34
C LEU A 154 6.31 7.65 4.41
N GLU A 155 5.85 8.33 5.46
CA GLU A 155 4.43 8.52 5.70
C GLU A 155 3.88 9.65 4.83
N ASN A 156 2.69 9.44 4.26
CA ASN A 156 1.93 10.42 3.47
C ASN A 156 2.77 11.12 2.38
N GLY A 157 3.48 10.34 1.57
CA GLY A 157 4.27 10.81 0.44
C GLY A 157 3.42 11.30 -0.75
N PRO A 158 4.02 11.41 -1.95
CA PRO A 158 3.30 11.76 -3.17
C PRO A 158 2.01 10.95 -3.33
N GLY A 159 0.92 11.65 -3.67
CA GLY A 159 -0.42 11.06 -3.76
C GLY A 159 -1.11 10.79 -2.41
N GLY A 160 -0.53 11.22 -1.29
CA GLY A 160 -1.06 10.98 0.05
C GLY A 160 -0.95 9.52 0.51
N THR A 161 -0.21 8.68 -0.23
CA THR A 161 0.04 7.29 0.14
C THR A 161 1.39 7.12 0.84
N HIS A 162 1.59 6.00 1.52
CA HIS A 162 2.88 5.65 2.09
C HIS A 162 3.84 5.15 1.01
N TRP A 163 5.11 5.45 1.20
CA TRP A 163 6.20 4.99 0.35
C TRP A 163 7.22 4.23 1.21
N ALA A 164 8.05 3.39 0.62
CA ALA A 164 9.06 2.63 1.34
C ALA A 164 10.41 2.65 0.62
N VAL A 165 11.47 2.92 1.37
CA VAL A 165 12.86 2.66 0.99
C VAL A 165 13.22 1.31 1.60
N ALA A 166 13.42 0.30 0.77
CA ALA A 166 13.62 -1.08 1.22
C ALA A 166 14.81 -1.76 0.52
N PRO A 167 15.64 -2.53 1.25
CA PRO A 167 16.67 -3.37 0.65
C PRO A 167 16.05 -4.63 0.01
N GLU A 168 16.66 -5.17 -1.03
CA GLU A 168 16.36 -6.53 -1.56
C GLU A 168 17.50 -7.51 -1.31
N PRO A 169 17.20 -8.83 -1.30
CA PRO A 169 18.23 -9.88 -1.28
C PRO A 169 19.31 -9.77 -2.36
N GLY A 170 19.08 -9.02 -3.43
CA GLY A 170 20.06 -8.73 -4.48
C GLY A 170 21.08 -7.63 -4.14
N GLY A 171 21.01 -7.05 -2.94
CA GLY A 171 21.89 -5.96 -2.48
C GLY A 171 21.51 -4.58 -3.02
N LYS A 172 20.47 -4.48 -3.85
CA LYS A 172 19.93 -3.19 -4.28
C LYS A 172 19.00 -2.61 -3.20
N VAL A 173 18.71 -1.32 -3.34
CA VAL A 173 17.65 -0.65 -2.60
C VAL A 173 16.58 -0.21 -3.60
N ARG A 174 15.32 -0.33 -3.22
CA ARG A 174 14.17 -0.02 -4.06
C ARG A 174 13.23 0.95 -3.36
N LEU A 175 12.53 1.73 -4.18
CA LEU A 175 11.42 2.58 -3.79
C LEU A 175 10.12 1.86 -4.13
N LEU A 176 9.23 1.76 -3.14
CA LEU A 176 7.89 1.21 -3.30
C LEU A 176 6.83 2.22 -2.85
N TRP A 177 5.62 2.09 -3.37
CA TRP A 177 4.44 2.79 -2.85
C TRP A 177 3.39 1.80 -2.38
N ALA A 178 2.62 2.19 -1.37
CA ALA A 178 1.57 1.38 -0.80
C ALA A 178 0.26 1.56 -1.56
N MET A 179 -0.31 0.46 -2.04
CA MET A 179 -1.73 0.37 -2.33
C MET A 179 -2.42 -0.11 -1.05
N GLN A 180 -3.01 0.82 -0.29
CA GLN A 180 -3.64 0.53 0.99
C GLN A 180 -5.09 0.09 0.82
N TRP A 181 -5.54 -0.80 1.70
CA TRP A 181 -6.94 -1.21 1.84
C TRP A 181 -7.56 -0.62 3.11
N ASP A 182 -8.89 -0.65 3.18
CA ASP A 182 -9.67 -0.09 4.31
C ASP A 182 -9.38 -0.78 5.65
N ASP A 183 -8.82 -1.99 5.64
CA ASP A 183 -8.40 -2.73 6.83
C ASP A 183 -7.00 -2.34 7.34
N GLY A 184 -6.33 -1.39 6.67
CA GLY A 184 -4.99 -0.91 7.01
C GLY A 184 -3.86 -1.78 6.46
N SER A 185 -4.17 -2.89 5.77
CA SER A 185 -3.16 -3.66 5.04
C SER A 185 -2.75 -2.92 3.75
N ALA A 186 -1.61 -3.31 3.18
CA ALA A 186 -1.12 -2.71 1.94
C ALA A 186 -0.37 -3.72 1.07
N LEU A 187 -0.52 -3.59 -0.25
CA LEU A 187 0.40 -4.15 -1.22
C LEU A 187 1.48 -3.12 -1.54
N TRP A 188 2.75 -3.50 -1.40
CA TRP A 188 3.85 -2.63 -1.74
C TRP A 188 4.28 -2.85 -3.19
N ILE A 189 4.04 -1.85 -4.03
CA ILE A 189 4.28 -1.94 -5.46
C ILE A 189 5.65 -1.31 -5.75
N PHE A 190 6.52 -2.07 -6.41
CA PHE A 190 7.80 -1.56 -6.90
C PHE A 190 7.57 -0.39 -7.85
N ASP A 191 8.30 0.68 -7.62
CA ASP A 191 8.31 1.86 -8.49
C ASP A 191 9.66 2.00 -9.20
N SER A 192 10.75 2.11 -8.43
CA SER A 192 12.06 2.48 -8.94
C SER A 192 13.20 1.83 -8.15
N GLU A 193 14.36 1.71 -8.79
CA GLU A 193 15.61 1.41 -8.08
C GLU A 193 16.13 2.69 -7.40
N LEU A 194 16.77 2.53 -6.25
CA LEU A 194 17.43 3.60 -5.52
C LEU A 194 18.94 3.39 -5.54
N TYR A 195 19.68 4.43 -5.90
CA TYR A 195 21.14 4.38 -5.93
C TYR A 195 21.79 5.60 -5.26
N ARG A 196 23.07 5.42 -4.92
CA ARG A 196 23.97 6.46 -4.38
C ARG A 196 25.22 6.50 -5.24
N GLU A 197 25.80 7.69 -5.36
CA GLU A 197 27.15 7.88 -5.92
C GLU A 197 28.22 7.69 -4.84
#